data_AF-A0A4Y3TM51-F1
#
_entry.id   AF-A0A4Y3TM51-F1
#
_cell.length_a   1.000
_cell.length_b   1.000
_cell.length_c   1.000
_cell.angle_alpha   90.00
_cell.angle_beta   90.00
_cell.angle_gamma   90.00
#
_symmetry.space_group_name_H-M   'P 1'
#
loop_
_entity.id
_entity.type
_entity.pdbx_description
1 polymer ?
#
loop_
_entity_poly.entity_id
_entity_poly.type
_entity_poly.pdbx_seq_one_letter_code
_entity_poly.pdbx_strand_id
1 'polypeptide(L)'
;MIMRKSSIALVLFSFPITAHAQNAVDDFRRNMMGNLAGYDQGHIPSSKTDNQAPPDNGGVYLKHALDVPTTPNAVTQAPVVGLTIGMPAVEAEKILGRYCNHPAGIKYQTLGLSYKGIDVKTQPFVSKLTCSSDNDSLSVDISPPVAGTTVTKIDREVSYPADKSPHFADFQAEILKKYNIHLPVAMPNQPAIVAQYILKDKTTSEKINGRPIDIDDTSDAFSQTVQSYLRITANVIPENPTSMSEFTISSANPGDATVISNEIIKQLKAFVDEKLSNSNVKTVL
;
A
#
# COMPACT_ATOMS: atom_id res chain seq x y z
N MET A 1 -58.42 -49.55 6.31
CA MET A 1 -57.56 -48.83 5.34
C MET A 1 -57.35 -47.42 5.89
N ILE A 2 -56.20 -47.18 6.51
CA ILE A 2 -55.89 -45.97 7.30
C ILE A 2 -54.91 -45.13 6.49
N MET A 3 -55.32 -43.95 6.02
CA MET A 3 -54.42 -42.99 5.36
C MET A 3 -53.74 -42.12 6.41
N ARG A 4 -52.41 -42.23 6.49
CA ARG A 4 -51.54 -41.40 7.33
C ARG A 4 -51.36 -40.02 6.68
N LYS A 5 -51.60 -38.95 7.45
CA LYS A 5 -51.14 -37.59 7.14
C LYS A 5 -49.67 -37.49 7.55
N SER A 6 -48.79 -37.17 6.59
CA SER A 6 -47.40 -36.82 6.87
C SER A 6 -47.27 -35.30 6.87
N SER A 7 -46.99 -34.73 8.05
CA SER A 7 -46.60 -33.33 8.21
C SER A 7 -45.13 -33.19 7.82
N ILE A 8 -44.82 -32.28 6.90
CA ILE A 8 -43.43 -31.87 6.59
C ILE A 8 -43.10 -30.73 7.56
N ALA A 9 -42.19 -31.00 8.50
CA ALA A 9 -41.60 -29.99 9.36
C ALA A 9 -40.49 -29.25 8.57
N LEU A 10 -40.68 -27.97 8.32
CA LEU A 10 -39.65 -27.09 7.78
C LEU A 10 -38.68 -26.73 8.92
N VAL A 11 -37.51 -27.36 8.92
CA VAL A 11 -36.42 -27.01 9.85
C VAL A 11 -35.69 -25.79 9.30
N LEU A 12 -35.96 -24.63 9.89
CA LEU A 12 -35.17 -23.40 9.68
C LEU A 12 -33.82 -23.58 10.38
N PHE A 13 -32.77 -23.87 9.61
CA PHE A 13 -31.40 -23.76 10.06
C PHE A 13 -31.00 -22.28 10.13
N SER A 14 -31.13 -21.69 11.31
CA SER A 14 -30.58 -20.39 11.65
C SER A 14 -29.05 -20.50 11.78
N PHE A 15 -28.31 -20.40 10.68
CA PHE A 15 -26.86 -20.23 10.77
C PHE A 15 -26.54 -18.85 11.35
N PRO A 16 -25.56 -18.73 12.27
CA PRO A 16 -25.19 -17.45 12.85
C PRO A 16 -24.51 -16.57 11.78
N ILE A 17 -25.28 -15.66 11.19
CA ILE A 17 -24.86 -14.68 10.18
C ILE A 17 -23.69 -13.79 10.70
N THR A 18 -23.53 -13.69 12.03
CA THR A 18 -22.50 -12.89 12.69
C THR A 18 -21.08 -13.37 12.44
N ALA A 19 -20.83 -14.68 12.37
CA ALA A 19 -19.47 -15.22 12.20
C ALA A 19 -18.92 -15.01 10.77
N HIS A 20 -19.77 -15.08 9.74
CA HIS A 20 -19.36 -14.83 8.35
C HIS A 20 -19.10 -13.34 8.07
N ALA A 21 -19.83 -12.43 8.71
CA ALA A 21 -19.63 -10.99 8.53
C ALA A 21 -18.34 -10.47 9.19
N GLN A 22 -17.89 -11.08 10.30
CA GLN A 22 -16.60 -10.75 10.93
C GLN A 22 -15.42 -11.22 10.07
N ASN A 23 -15.48 -12.46 9.56
CA ASN A 23 -14.44 -13.00 8.68
C ASN A 23 -14.27 -12.18 7.40
N ALA A 24 -15.37 -11.72 6.77
CA ALA A 24 -15.31 -10.89 5.58
C ALA A 24 -14.69 -9.50 5.81
N VAL A 25 -14.89 -8.92 7.00
CA VAL A 25 -14.25 -7.64 7.37
C VAL A 25 -12.76 -7.82 7.61
N ASP A 26 -12.36 -8.92 8.22
CA ASP A 26 -10.94 -9.21 8.47
C ASP A 26 -10.21 -9.64 7.18
N ASP A 27 -10.88 -10.34 6.27
CA ASP A 27 -10.39 -10.60 4.90
C ASP A 27 -10.23 -9.31 4.09
N PHE A 28 -11.21 -8.41 4.18
CA PHE A 28 -11.13 -7.10 3.56
C PHE A 28 -9.96 -6.28 4.09
N ARG A 29 -9.77 -6.28 5.41
CA ARG A 29 -8.63 -5.62 6.06
C ARG A 29 -7.32 -6.22 5.59
N ARG A 30 -7.13 -7.53 5.64
CA ARG A 30 -5.90 -8.19 5.15
C ARG A 30 -5.61 -7.85 3.68
N ASN A 31 -6.63 -7.86 2.83
CA ASN A 31 -6.46 -7.54 1.42
C ASN A 31 -6.13 -6.05 1.21
N MET A 32 -6.77 -5.14 1.94
CA MET A 32 -6.42 -3.72 1.87
C MET A 32 -5.01 -3.47 2.42
N MET A 33 -4.66 -4.14 3.51
CA MET A 33 -3.37 -4.00 4.17
C MET A 33 -2.22 -4.51 3.32
N GLY A 34 -2.36 -5.69 2.70
CA GLY A 34 -1.39 -6.22 1.73
C GLY A 34 -1.19 -5.30 0.53
N ASN A 35 -2.26 -4.62 0.08
CA ASN A 35 -2.20 -3.65 -1.02
C ASN A 35 -1.65 -2.28 -0.60
N LEU A 36 -1.92 -1.80 0.62
CA LEU A 36 -1.41 -0.52 1.14
C LEU A 36 0.04 -0.59 1.63
N ALA A 37 0.49 -1.77 2.07
CA ALA A 37 1.88 -2.00 2.47
C ALA A 37 2.77 -2.50 1.31
N GLY A 38 2.17 -2.81 0.16
CA GLY A 38 2.88 -3.16 -1.08
C GLY A 38 3.63 -4.49 -1.00
N TYR A 39 2.93 -5.55 -0.56
CA TYR A 39 3.47 -6.90 -0.38
C TYR A 39 3.41 -7.82 -1.61
N ASP A 40 3.08 -7.30 -2.79
CA ASP A 40 3.37 -8.03 -4.03
C ASP A 40 4.89 -8.05 -4.28
N GLN A 41 5.58 -8.96 -3.60
CA GLN A 41 6.90 -9.43 -3.99
C GLN A 41 6.74 -10.33 -5.21
N GLY A 42 6.90 -9.76 -6.38
CA GLY A 42 6.95 -10.53 -7.61
C GLY A 42 6.87 -9.61 -8.80
N HIS A 43 7.95 -9.62 -9.60
CA HIS A 43 8.05 -9.05 -10.95
C HIS A 43 6.87 -8.20 -11.39
N ILE A 44 7.09 -6.89 -11.52
CA ILE A 44 6.21 -6.01 -12.29
C ILE A 44 6.20 -6.56 -13.72
N PRO A 45 5.15 -7.26 -14.19
CA PRO A 45 5.02 -7.51 -15.60
C PRO A 45 4.68 -6.14 -16.18
N SER A 46 5.40 -5.73 -17.21
CA SER A 46 5.00 -4.61 -18.08
C SER A 46 3.65 -4.95 -18.72
N SER A 47 2.54 -4.80 -17.99
CA SER A 47 1.22 -4.73 -18.59
C SER A 47 1.08 -3.33 -19.16
N LYS A 48 0.59 -3.25 -20.40
CA LYS A 48 0.23 -1.97 -21.03
C LYS A 48 -0.59 -1.16 -20.04
N THR A 49 -0.06 0.02 -19.72
CA THR A 49 -0.73 1.06 -18.94
C THR A 49 -1.91 1.58 -19.73
N ASP A 50 -3.09 1.01 -19.49
CA ASP A 50 -4.33 1.69 -19.80
C ASP A 50 -4.47 2.85 -18.81
N ASN A 51 -3.94 4.01 -19.19
CA ASN A 51 -4.07 5.27 -18.44
C ASN A 51 -5.52 5.80 -18.44
N GLN A 52 -6.44 5.11 -19.11
CA GLN A 52 -7.85 5.48 -19.14
C GLN A 52 -8.52 5.09 -17.82
N ALA A 53 -9.18 6.05 -17.18
CA ALA A 53 -9.99 5.78 -16.01
C ALA A 53 -11.05 4.71 -16.34
N PRO A 54 -11.18 3.65 -15.53
CA PRO A 54 -12.24 2.67 -15.71
C PRO A 54 -13.61 3.35 -15.68
N PRO A 55 -14.60 2.81 -16.40
CA PRO A 55 -15.95 3.35 -16.37
C PRO A 55 -16.54 3.28 -14.95
N ASP A 56 -17.49 4.17 -14.66
CA ASP A 56 -18.29 4.12 -13.43
C ASP A 56 -18.90 2.71 -13.27
N ASN A 57 -18.66 2.08 -12.12
CA ASN A 57 -19.08 0.71 -11.83
C ASN A 57 -20.37 0.64 -10.98
N GLY A 58 -21.05 1.77 -10.76
CA GLY A 58 -22.22 1.90 -9.89
C GLY A 58 -21.92 1.76 -8.39
N GLY A 59 -20.65 1.69 -7.99
CA GLY A 59 -20.18 1.55 -6.63
C GLY A 59 -20.21 2.84 -5.81
N VAL A 60 -19.75 2.73 -4.56
CA VAL A 60 -19.74 3.80 -3.58
C VAL A 60 -18.60 4.78 -3.85
N TYR A 61 -18.95 6.05 -4.01
CA TYR A 61 -17.99 7.16 -4.02
C TYR A 61 -17.51 7.42 -2.59
N LEU A 62 -16.26 7.04 -2.31
CA LEU A 62 -15.62 7.29 -1.02
C LEU A 62 -15.46 8.81 -0.81
N LYS A 63 -15.91 9.31 0.33
CA LYS A 63 -15.78 10.71 0.72
C LYS A 63 -14.56 10.88 1.60
N HIS A 64 -13.80 11.96 1.36
CA HIS A 64 -12.73 12.37 2.27
C HIS A 64 -13.31 12.60 3.67
N ALA A 65 -12.71 11.96 4.66
CA ALA A 65 -13.18 11.97 6.04
C ALA A 65 -12.04 11.96 7.07
N LEU A 66 -10.81 11.64 6.63
CA LEU A 66 -9.64 11.55 7.48
C LEU A 66 -8.58 12.54 7.00
N ASP A 67 -8.21 13.46 7.89
CA ASP A 67 -6.95 14.19 7.77
C ASP A 67 -5.88 13.32 8.41
N VAL A 68 -5.28 12.45 7.61
CA VAL A 68 -4.23 11.55 8.08
C VAL A 68 -2.99 12.40 8.37
N PRO A 69 -2.56 12.54 9.63
CA PRO A 69 -1.45 13.42 9.97
C PRO A 69 -0.17 12.82 9.39
N THR A 70 0.36 13.45 8.35
CA THR A 70 1.74 13.22 7.92
C THR A 70 2.61 13.73 9.06
N THR A 71 3.12 12.83 9.90
CA THR A 71 4.02 13.27 10.97
C THR A 71 5.25 13.84 10.25
N PRO A 72 5.49 15.16 10.30
CA PRO A 72 6.60 15.76 9.58
C PRO A 72 7.87 15.27 10.27
N ASN A 73 8.55 14.32 9.65
CA ASN A 73 9.78 13.74 10.17
C ASN A 73 10.76 13.54 9.00
N ALA A 74 12.05 13.45 9.32
CA ALA A 74 13.09 13.36 8.30
C ALA A 74 12.89 12.18 7.34
N VAL A 75 12.28 11.08 7.81
CA VAL A 75 11.99 9.88 7.01
C VAL A 75 10.87 10.10 6.00
N THR A 76 9.78 10.80 6.37
CA THR A 76 8.63 11.08 5.49
C THR A 76 8.87 12.26 4.56
N GLN A 77 9.75 13.18 4.97
CA GLN A 77 10.09 14.39 4.21
C GLN A 77 11.31 14.23 3.30
N ALA A 78 12.11 13.17 3.47
CA ALA A 78 13.27 12.99 2.62
C ALA A 78 12.84 12.64 1.18
N PRO A 79 13.10 13.54 0.20
CA PRO A 79 12.52 13.38 -1.12
C PRO A 79 13.22 12.25 -1.89
N VAL A 80 12.44 11.36 -2.50
CA VAL A 80 12.91 10.40 -3.50
C VAL A 80 12.60 11.01 -4.87
N VAL A 81 13.61 11.50 -5.58
CA VAL A 81 13.47 12.24 -6.86
C VAL A 81 12.45 13.40 -6.83
N GLY A 82 12.24 14.02 -5.66
CA GLY A 82 11.26 15.08 -5.45
C GLY A 82 9.89 14.61 -4.95
N LEU A 83 9.67 13.29 -4.85
CA LEU A 83 8.48 12.69 -4.25
C LEU A 83 8.62 12.58 -2.73
N THR A 84 7.55 12.87 -2.00
CA THR A 84 7.48 12.77 -0.53
C THR A 84 6.19 12.09 -0.09
N ILE A 85 6.23 11.39 1.04
CA ILE A 85 5.03 10.82 1.65
C ILE A 85 4.06 11.96 2.01
N GLY A 86 2.77 11.75 1.76
CA GLY A 86 1.71 12.71 2.05
C GLY A 86 1.42 13.75 0.98
N MET A 87 2.23 13.83 -0.08
CA MET A 87 1.95 14.77 -1.17
C MET A 87 0.71 14.35 -1.97
N PRO A 88 -0.05 15.28 -2.57
CA PRO A 88 -1.21 14.94 -3.39
C PRO A 88 -0.84 14.09 -4.62
N ALA A 89 -1.67 13.13 -4.99
CA ALA A 89 -1.40 12.24 -6.14
C ALA A 89 -1.21 13.01 -7.45
N VAL A 90 -1.97 14.09 -7.67
CA VAL A 90 -1.85 14.97 -8.85
C VAL A 90 -0.49 15.67 -8.95
N GLU A 91 0.18 15.91 -7.82
CA GLU A 91 1.52 16.47 -7.79
C GLU A 91 2.58 15.38 -8.02
N ALA A 92 2.40 14.22 -7.38
CA ALA A 92 3.25 13.05 -7.58
C ALA A 92 3.26 12.60 -9.05
N GLU A 93 2.10 12.58 -9.71
CA GLU A 93 1.96 12.25 -11.14
C GLU A 93 2.77 13.22 -12.02
N LYS A 94 2.73 14.53 -11.74
CA LYS A 94 3.52 15.54 -12.47
C LYS A 94 5.02 15.37 -12.25
N ILE A 95 5.43 15.03 -11.03
CA ILE A 95 6.84 14.80 -10.70
C ILE A 95 7.35 13.55 -11.41
N LEU A 96 6.63 12.44 -11.32
CA LEU A 96 6.95 11.21 -12.04
C LEU A 96 6.99 11.44 -13.55
N GLY A 97 6.00 12.15 -14.09
CA GLY A 97 5.92 12.41 -15.53
C GLY A 97 7.09 13.24 -16.06
N ARG A 98 7.54 14.24 -15.28
CA ARG A 98 8.76 15.00 -15.58
C ARG A 98 10.02 14.16 -15.44
N TYR A 99 10.09 13.33 -14.39
CA TYR A 99 11.26 12.50 -14.13
C TYR A 99 11.53 11.52 -15.28
N CYS A 100 10.49 10.88 -15.81
CA CYS A 100 10.63 9.88 -16.87
C CYS A 100 10.45 10.42 -18.29
N ASN A 101 10.18 11.71 -18.45
CA ASN A 101 9.89 12.32 -19.75
C ASN A 101 8.68 11.70 -20.51
N HIS A 102 7.74 11.09 -19.79
CA HIS A 102 6.47 10.59 -20.32
C HIS A 102 5.42 10.55 -19.19
N PRO A 103 4.10 10.53 -19.49
CA PRO A 103 3.08 10.41 -18.45
C PRO A 103 3.30 9.18 -17.56
N ALA A 104 3.03 9.33 -16.26
CA ALA A 104 3.09 8.21 -15.33
C ALA A 104 2.06 7.15 -15.72
N GLY A 105 2.39 5.88 -15.49
CA GLY A 105 1.44 4.79 -15.51
C GLY A 105 0.48 4.90 -14.34
N ILE A 106 -0.82 4.71 -14.58
CA ILE A 106 -1.85 4.81 -13.54
C ILE A 106 -2.50 3.44 -13.33
N LYS A 107 -2.47 2.94 -12.09
CA LYS A 107 -3.26 1.78 -11.67
C LYS A 107 -4.45 2.25 -10.85
N TYR A 108 -5.63 1.75 -11.24
CA TYR A 108 -6.86 1.94 -10.49
C TYR A 108 -7.17 0.71 -9.65
N GLN A 109 -7.81 0.91 -8.50
CA GLN A 109 -8.33 -0.17 -7.68
C GLN A 109 -9.77 0.06 -7.25
N THR A 110 -10.44 -1.04 -6.93
CA THR A 110 -11.77 -1.06 -6.34
C THR A 110 -11.72 -1.91 -5.07
N LEU A 111 -12.42 -1.45 -4.04
CA LEU A 111 -12.49 -2.14 -2.76
C LEU A 111 -13.91 -2.70 -2.58
N GLY A 112 -14.04 -3.96 -2.15
CA GLY A 112 -15.33 -4.63 -2.01
C GLY A 112 -15.55 -5.19 -0.60
N LEU A 113 -16.76 -5.05 -0.07
CA LEU A 113 -17.18 -5.59 1.23
C LEU A 113 -18.51 -6.34 1.08
N SER A 114 -18.61 -7.52 1.66
CA SER A 114 -19.88 -8.21 1.85
C SER A 114 -20.47 -7.85 3.22
N TYR A 115 -21.64 -7.22 3.25
CA TYR A 115 -22.31 -6.81 4.49
C TYR A 115 -23.83 -7.03 4.40
N LYS A 116 -24.41 -7.69 5.41
CA LYS A 116 -25.84 -8.07 5.44
C LYS A 116 -26.32 -8.83 4.18
N GLY A 117 -25.47 -9.66 3.61
CA GLY A 117 -25.77 -10.43 2.40
C GLY A 117 -25.72 -9.61 1.11
N ILE A 118 -25.25 -8.36 1.15
CA ILE A 118 -25.07 -7.49 0.00
C ILE A 118 -23.56 -7.30 -0.24
N ASP A 119 -23.12 -7.57 -1.45
CA ASP A 119 -21.78 -7.22 -1.91
C ASP A 119 -21.79 -5.77 -2.41
N VAL A 120 -21.04 -4.91 -1.73
CA VAL A 120 -20.86 -3.51 -2.10
C VAL A 120 -19.42 -3.28 -2.52
N LYS A 121 -19.23 -2.47 -3.56
CA LYS A 121 -17.91 -2.07 -4.06
C LYS A 121 -17.78 -0.55 -4.05
N THR A 122 -16.56 -0.04 -3.93
CA THR A 122 -16.27 1.37 -4.18
C THR A 122 -16.26 1.66 -5.68
N GLN A 123 -16.31 2.93 -6.04
CA GLN A 123 -15.85 3.36 -7.35
C GLN A 123 -14.34 3.09 -7.50
N PRO A 124 -13.86 2.90 -8.75
CA PRO A 124 -12.44 2.84 -9.02
C PRO A 124 -11.75 4.15 -8.61
N PHE A 125 -10.59 4.05 -7.98
CA PHE A 125 -9.75 5.20 -7.66
C PHE A 125 -8.27 4.88 -7.92
N VAL A 126 -7.46 5.91 -8.13
CA VAL A 126 -6.02 5.76 -8.36
C VAL A 126 -5.37 5.17 -7.11
N SER A 127 -4.70 4.03 -7.26
CA SER A 127 -4.02 3.34 -6.18
C SER A 127 -2.52 3.32 -6.33
N LYS A 128 -2.02 3.42 -7.56
CA LYS A 128 -0.60 3.41 -7.84
C LYS A 128 -0.27 4.26 -9.04
N LEU A 129 0.84 4.98 -8.94
CA LEU A 129 1.51 5.62 -10.05
C LEU A 129 2.82 4.87 -10.29
N THR A 130 3.13 4.56 -11.55
CA THR A 130 4.37 3.86 -11.91
C THR A 130 5.10 4.62 -12.99
N CYS A 131 6.41 4.45 -13.01
CA CYS A 131 7.24 4.99 -14.05
C CYS A 131 8.51 4.16 -14.20
N SER A 132 9.01 4.04 -15.43
CA SER A 132 10.22 3.26 -15.71
C SER A 132 10.99 3.92 -16.85
N SER A 133 12.27 4.19 -16.63
CA SER A 133 13.19 4.71 -17.62
C SER A 133 14.43 3.81 -17.65
N ASP A 134 14.59 3.02 -18.71
CA ASP A 134 15.68 2.06 -18.90
C ASP A 134 15.91 1.17 -17.66
N ASN A 135 16.87 1.54 -16.81
CA ASN A 135 17.27 0.79 -15.62
C ASN A 135 16.78 1.41 -14.30
N ASP A 136 15.88 2.39 -14.33
CA ASP A 136 15.32 3.06 -13.15
C ASP A 136 13.80 2.90 -13.15
N SER A 137 13.26 2.28 -12.11
CA SER A 137 11.83 2.11 -11.92
C SER A 137 11.37 2.76 -10.63
N LEU A 138 10.25 3.46 -10.72
CA LEU A 138 9.60 4.12 -9.60
C LEU A 138 8.14 3.68 -9.51
N SER A 139 7.71 3.46 -8.28
CA SER A 139 6.36 3.04 -7.96
C SER A 139 5.90 3.81 -6.73
N VAL A 140 4.71 4.40 -6.81
CA VAL A 140 4.17 5.28 -5.77
C VAL A 140 2.76 4.81 -5.46
N ASP A 141 2.52 4.38 -4.23
CA ASP A 141 1.19 3.97 -3.79
C ASP A 141 0.43 5.19 -3.26
N ILE A 142 -0.86 5.25 -3.59
CA ILE A 142 -1.76 6.37 -3.32
C ILE A 142 -2.86 5.93 -2.36
N SER A 143 -3.14 6.76 -1.36
CA SER A 143 -4.20 6.52 -0.40
C SER A 143 -5.60 6.56 -1.06
N PRO A 144 -6.57 5.80 -0.53
CA PRO A 144 -7.95 5.92 -0.96
C PRO A 144 -8.52 7.34 -0.72
N PRO A 145 -9.60 7.74 -1.42
CA PRO A 145 -10.20 9.07 -1.27
C PRO A 145 -10.59 9.45 0.16
N VAL A 146 -10.90 8.47 1.03
CA VAL A 146 -11.19 8.74 2.45
C VAL A 146 -10.05 9.44 3.19
N ALA A 147 -8.82 9.32 2.68
CA ALA A 147 -7.58 9.85 3.24
C ALA A 147 -6.94 10.91 2.33
N GLY A 148 -7.71 11.48 1.39
CA GLY A 148 -7.29 12.65 0.62
C GLY A 148 -6.49 12.37 -0.66
N THR A 149 -6.33 11.11 -1.07
CA THR A 149 -5.65 10.74 -2.34
C THR A 149 -4.20 11.27 -2.38
N THR A 150 -3.42 10.86 -1.39
CA THR A 150 -2.04 11.28 -1.14
C THR A 150 -1.07 10.11 -1.23
N VAL A 151 0.21 10.38 -1.45
CA VAL A 151 1.27 9.36 -1.49
C VAL A 151 1.43 8.69 -0.13
N THR A 152 1.41 7.35 -0.08
CA THR A 152 1.59 6.54 1.15
C THR A 152 2.84 5.69 1.12
N LYS A 153 3.34 5.36 -0.08
CA LYS A 153 4.56 4.59 -0.30
C LYS A 153 5.28 5.09 -1.54
N ILE A 154 6.61 5.09 -1.49
CA ILE A 154 7.47 5.33 -2.64
C ILE A 154 8.52 4.23 -2.68
N ASP A 155 8.55 3.48 -3.77
CA ASP A 155 9.59 2.51 -4.08
C ASP A 155 10.34 2.97 -5.33
N ARG A 156 11.67 3.00 -5.26
CA ARG A 156 12.55 3.22 -6.40
C ARG A 156 13.58 2.10 -6.45
N GLU A 157 13.80 1.58 -7.63
CA GLU A 157 14.80 0.56 -7.93
C GLU A 157 15.62 1.02 -9.13
N VAL A 158 16.94 1.03 -8.97
CA VAL A 158 17.86 1.38 -10.05
C VAL A 158 18.87 0.27 -10.21
N SER A 159 18.97 -0.26 -11.42
CA SER A 159 20.02 -1.18 -11.83
C SER A 159 21.09 -0.44 -12.64
N TYR A 160 22.33 -0.89 -12.54
CA TYR A 160 23.42 -0.35 -13.34
C TYR A 160 24.01 -1.44 -14.21
N PRO A 161 24.22 -1.18 -15.51
CA PRO A 161 25.04 -2.06 -16.32
C PRO A 161 26.50 -1.93 -15.84
N ALA A 162 27.25 -3.03 -15.92
CA ALA A 162 28.59 -3.11 -15.32
C ALA A 162 29.57 -2.04 -15.82
N ASP A 163 29.38 -1.53 -17.04
CA ASP A 163 30.19 -0.48 -17.68
C ASP A 163 29.83 0.95 -17.22
N LYS A 164 28.72 1.13 -16.50
CA LYS A 164 28.24 2.43 -15.98
C LYS A 164 27.95 2.39 -14.47
N SER A 165 28.50 1.42 -13.77
CA SER A 165 28.29 1.24 -12.35
C SER A 165 28.99 2.34 -11.54
N PRO A 166 28.25 3.08 -10.69
CA PRO A 166 28.85 4.06 -9.80
C PRO A 166 29.65 3.38 -8.68
N HIS A 167 30.61 4.10 -8.11
CA HIS A 167 31.34 3.63 -6.94
C HIS A 167 30.45 3.59 -5.70
N PHE A 168 30.55 2.49 -4.95
CA PHE A 168 29.77 2.30 -3.71
C PHE A 168 30.06 3.39 -2.66
N ALA A 169 31.31 3.83 -2.56
CA ALA A 169 31.70 4.88 -1.60
C ALA A 169 31.05 6.24 -1.91
N ASP A 170 30.94 6.60 -3.20
CA ASP A 170 30.29 7.84 -3.63
C ASP A 170 28.79 7.78 -3.32
N PHE A 171 28.14 6.64 -3.62
CA PHE A 171 26.75 6.41 -3.27
C PHE A 171 26.53 6.49 -1.75
N GLN A 172 27.39 5.85 -0.95
CA GLN A 172 27.32 5.91 0.51
C GLN A 172 27.41 7.36 1.02
N ALA A 173 28.30 8.18 0.45
CA ALA A 173 28.41 9.60 0.78
C ALA A 173 27.16 10.40 0.38
N GLU A 174 26.56 10.12 -0.77
CA GLU A 174 25.30 10.74 -1.20
C GLU A 174 24.14 10.37 -0.28
N ILE A 175 24.02 9.09 0.11
CA ILE A 175 22.99 8.63 1.03
C ILE A 175 23.17 9.26 2.41
N LEU A 176 24.39 9.34 2.92
CA LEU A 176 24.69 10.02 4.16
C LEU A 176 24.32 11.51 4.08
N LYS A 177 24.71 12.19 3.01
CA LYS A 177 24.42 13.62 2.83
C LYS A 177 22.91 13.89 2.72
N LYS A 178 22.17 13.03 2.02
CA LYS A 178 20.77 13.27 1.69
C LYS A 178 19.80 12.78 2.78
N TYR A 179 20.11 11.65 3.40
CA TYR A 179 19.21 10.97 4.33
C TYR A 179 19.79 10.88 5.76
N ASN A 180 21.05 11.27 5.97
CA ASN A 180 21.77 11.09 7.24
C ASN A 180 21.80 9.62 7.70
N ILE A 181 21.88 8.69 6.74
CA ILE A 181 21.92 7.24 6.97
C ILE A 181 23.30 6.70 6.64
N HIS A 182 23.87 5.89 7.54
CA HIS A 182 25.16 5.24 7.34
C HIS A 182 24.96 3.83 6.80
N LEU A 183 25.13 3.64 5.49
CA LEU A 183 25.12 2.30 4.91
C LEU A 183 26.32 1.48 5.43
N PRO A 184 26.14 0.19 5.78
CA PRO A 184 27.25 -0.69 6.10
C PRO A 184 28.11 -0.92 4.85
N VAL A 185 29.33 -1.41 5.05
CA VAL A 185 30.19 -1.84 3.94
C VAL A 185 29.48 -2.97 3.18
N ALA A 186 29.31 -2.79 1.87
CA ALA A 186 28.80 -3.85 1.02
C ALA A 186 29.86 -4.95 0.85
N MET A 187 29.42 -6.21 0.94
CA MET A 187 30.29 -7.36 0.74
C MET A 187 29.86 -8.11 -0.53
N PRO A 188 30.77 -8.83 -1.22
CA PRO A 188 30.38 -9.69 -2.33
C PRO A 188 29.24 -10.63 -1.91
N ASN A 189 28.18 -10.69 -2.72
CA ASN A 189 26.98 -11.51 -2.47
C ASN A 189 26.20 -11.18 -1.18
N GLN A 190 26.45 -10.03 -0.54
CA GLN A 190 25.68 -9.56 0.60
C GLN A 190 25.31 -8.08 0.43
N PRO A 191 24.00 -7.76 0.29
CA PRO A 191 23.56 -6.38 0.14
C PRO A 191 23.87 -5.55 1.39
N ALA A 192 24.29 -4.30 1.19
CA ALA A 192 24.29 -3.31 2.24
C ALA A 192 22.85 -2.81 2.47
N ILE A 193 22.27 -3.15 3.63
CA ILE A 193 20.88 -2.80 3.96
C ILE A 193 20.86 -1.97 5.23
N VAL A 194 20.15 -0.84 5.20
CA VAL A 194 19.76 -0.07 6.38
C VAL A 194 18.30 0.33 6.29
N ALA A 195 17.62 0.28 7.41
CA ALA A 195 16.31 0.89 7.56
C ALA A 195 16.31 1.85 8.75
N GLN A 196 15.73 3.03 8.54
CA GLN A 196 15.38 3.98 9.56
C GLN A 196 13.87 3.91 9.79
N TYR A 197 13.49 3.68 11.04
CA TYR A 197 12.11 3.58 11.49
C TYR A 197 11.77 4.78 12.37
N ILE A 198 10.55 5.27 12.22
CA ILE A 198 9.94 6.20 13.16
C ILE A 198 8.84 5.45 13.87
N LEU A 199 8.89 5.45 15.20
CA LEU A 199 7.89 4.81 16.03
C LEU A 199 6.73 5.78 16.35
N LYS A 200 5.60 5.24 16.80
CA LYS A 200 4.39 6.00 17.17
C LYS A 200 4.63 6.99 18.31
N ASP A 201 5.61 6.72 19.17
CA ASP A 201 6.09 7.65 20.21
C ASP A 201 7.03 8.75 19.67
N LYS A 202 7.22 8.78 18.34
CA LYS A 202 8.08 9.71 17.58
C LYS A 202 9.58 9.51 17.79
N THR A 203 10.00 8.42 18.43
CA THR A 203 11.41 8.05 18.48
C THR A 203 11.87 7.46 17.14
N THR A 204 13.17 7.55 16.88
CA THR A 204 13.79 7.04 15.66
C THR A 204 14.69 5.85 15.98
N SER A 205 14.61 4.78 15.19
CA SER A 205 15.48 3.61 15.31
C SER A 205 16.10 3.29 13.96
N GLU A 206 17.41 3.14 13.91
CA GLU A 206 18.13 2.67 12.72
C GLU A 206 18.52 1.20 12.92
N LYS A 207 18.35 0.37 11.89
CA LYS A 207 18.77 -1.03 11.89
C LYS A 207 19.52 -1.39 10.62
N ILE A 208 20.71 -1.95 10.81
CA ILE A 208 21.43 -2.70 9.78
C ILE A 208 20.64 -3.99 9.49
N ASN A 209 20.54 -4.37 8.22
CA ASN A 209 19.71 -5.49 7.76
C ASN A 209 18.23 -5.35 8.15
N GLY A 210 17.77 -4.09 8.27
CA GLY A 210 16.38 -3.76 8.50
C GLY A 210 15.47 -4.29 7.38
N ARG A 211 14.28 -4.73 7.77
CA ARG A 211 13.27 -5.28 6.87
C ARG A 211 12.18 -4.24 6.59
N PRO A 212 11.47 -4.34 5.45
CA PRO A 212 10.18 -3.69 5.31
C PRO A 212 9.27 -4.09 6.48
N ILE A 213 8.49 -3.16 7.01
CA ILE A 213 7.59 -3.43 8.14
C ILE A 213 6.24 -3.88 7.65
N ASP A 214 5.87 -5.10 8.03
CA ASP A 214 4.52 -5.61 7.87
C ASP A 214 3.76 -5.28 9.13
N ILE A 215 2.83 -4.33 9.08
CA ILE A 215 2.04 -3.98 10.27
C ILE A 215 1.05 -5.07 10.67
N ASP A 216 0.80 -6.06 9.81
CA ASP A 216 -0.02 -7.23 10.11
C ASP A 216 0.80 -8.38 10.70
N ASP A 217 2.14 -8.30 10.67
CA ASP A 217 3.00 -9.25 11.35
C ASP A 217 2.98 -9.01 12.87
N THR A 218 1.95 -9.54 13.52
CA THR A 218 1.79 -9.48 14.98
C THR A 218 2.94 -10.15 15.75
N SER A 219 3.81 -10.91 15.08
CA SER A 219 5.00 -11.52 15.67
C SER A 219 6.22 -10.60 15.69
N ASP A 220 6.23 -9.54 14.87
CA ASP A 220 7.27 -8.50 14.91
C ASP A 220 6.90 -7.40 15.91
N ALA A 221 7.67 -7.24 16.98
CA ALA A 221 7.45 -6.14 17.94
C ALA A 221 7.55 -4.74 17.31
N PHE A 222 8.22 -4.61 16.15
CA PHE A 222 8.28 -3.36 15.39
C PHE A 222 6.99 -3.08 14.61
N SER A 223 6.23 -4.08 14.17
CA SER A 223 5.01 -3.88 13.36
C SER A 223 3.96 -3.02 14.06
N GLN A 224 3.82 -3.19 15.38
CA GLN A 224 2.82 -2.49 16.17
C GLN A 224 3.24 -1.06 16.56
N THR A 225 4.54 -0.78 16.53
CA THR A 225 5.13 0.45 17.05
C THR A 225 5.62 1.37 15.94
N VAL A 226 5.91 0.88 14.74
CA VAL A 226 6.35 1.71 13.61
C VAL A 226 5.18 2.52 13.04
N GLN A 227 5.43 3.81 12.86
CA GLN A 227 4.57 4.71 12.11
C GLN A 227 5.01 4.78 10.64
N SER A 228 6.30 5.02 10.40
CA SER A 228 6.87 5.18 9.06
C SER A 228 8.29 4.63 8.97
N TYR A 229 8.75 4.32 7.76
CA TYR A 229 10.12 3.86 7.53
C TYR A 229 10.72 4.41 6.23
N LEU A 230 12.05 4.44 6.20
CA LEU A 230 12.89 4.60 5.02
C LEU A 230 13.90 3.45 5.02
N ARG A 231 13.92 2.66 3.95
CA ARG A 231 14.81 1.53 3.76
C ARG A 231 15.64 1.74 2.51
N ILE A 232 16.94 1.54 2.62
CA ILE A 232 17.89 1.64 1.52
C ILE A 232 18.64 0.32 1.43
N THR A 233 18.66 -0.26 0.24
CA THR A 233 19.46 -1.45 -0.08
C THR A 233 20.40 -1.11 -1.22
N ALA A 234 21.65 -1.53 -1.13
CA ALA A 234 22.62 -1.43 -2.21
C ALA A 234 23.31 -2.76 -2.43
N ASN A 235 23.36 -3.17 -3.70
CA ASN A 235 24.08 -4.33 -4.17
C ASN A 235 25.36 -3.87 -4.89
N VAL A 236 26.44 -4.59 -4.67
CA VAL A 236 27.70 -4.41 -5.40
C VAL A 236 27.91 -5.53 -6.39
N ILE A 237 28.71 -5.26 -7.42
CA ILE A 237 29.13 -6.28 -8.38
C ILE A 237 30.01 -7.30 -7.63
N PRO A 238 29.69 -8.62 -7.64
CA PRO A 238 30.48 -9.61 -6.89
C PRO A 238 31.96 -9.63 -7.27
N GLU A 239 32.28 -9.48 -8.55
CA GLU A 239 33.65 -9.45 -9.09
C GLU A 239 34.35 -8.11 -8.86
N ASN A 240 33.61 -7.05 -8.51
CA ASN A 240 34.13 -5.71 -8.22
C ASN A 240 33.30 -5.02 -7.13
N PRO A 241 33.53 -5.33 -5.85
CA PRO A 241 32.71 -4.83 -4.74
C PRO A 241 32.83 -3.32 -4.50
N THR A 242 33.71 -2.62 -5.24
CA THR A 242 33.79 -1.16 -5.19
C THR A 242 32.72 -0.48 -6.06
N SER A 243 32.04 -1.24 -6.92
CA SER A 243 31.08 -0.73 -7.91
C SER A 243 29.69 -1.31 -7.64
N MET A 244 28.65 -0.49 -7.79
CA MET A 244 27.27 -0.90 -7.54
C MET A 244 26.66 -1.62 -8.74
N SER A 245 25.88 -2.67 -8.48
CA SER A 245 25.03 -3.31 -9.49
C SER A 245 23.60 -2.78 -9.43
N GLU A 246 23.12 -2.44 -8.24
CA GLU A 246 21.72 -2.07 -8.02
C GLU A 246 21.57 -1.30 -6.70
N PHE A 247 20.57 -0.43 -6.61
CA PHE A 247 20.07 0.02 -5.31
C PHE A 247 18.54 0.13 -5.31
N THR A 248 17.96 -0.02 -4.11
CA THR A 248 16.55 0.25 -3.86
C THR A 248 16.37 1.24 -2.72
N ILE A 249 15.40 2.14 -2.86
CA ILE A 249 14.92 3.03 -1.79
C ILE A 249 13.42 2.79 -1.64
N SER A 250 12.99 2.48 -0.42
CA SER A 250 11.58 2.29 -0.07
C SER A 250 11.23 3.18 1.11
N SER A 251 10.22 4.03 0.96
CA SER A 251 9.67 4.87 2.04
C SER A 251 8.18 4.61 2.16
N ALA A 252 7.67 4.47 3.38
CA ALA A 252 6.25 4.25 3.62
C ALA A 252 5.78 4.80 4.96
N ASN A 253 4.49 5.11 5.04
CA ASN A 253 3.78 5.41 6.30
C ASN A 253 2.63 4.41 6.51
N PRO A 254 2.92 3.17 6.98
CA PRO A 254 1.90 2.17 7.18
C PRO A 254 1.01 2.44 8.42
N GLY A 255 1.43 3.29 9.37
CA GLY A 255 0.74 3.49 10.65
C GLY A 255 -0.73 3.92 10.56
N ASP A 256 -1.15 4.46 9.42
CA ASP A 256 -2.50 4.98 9.21
C ASP A 256 -3.45 4.00 8.51
N ALA A 257 -2.93 2.86 8.03
CA ALA A 257 -3.69 1.93 7.20
C ALA A 257 -4.90 1.32 7.93
N THR A 258 -4.79 1.06 9.25
CA THR A 258 -5.94 0.59 10.06
C THR A 258 -7.04 1.64 10.17
N VAL A 259 -6.69 2.91 10.37
CA VAL A 259 -7.66 4.01 10.49
C VAL A 259 -8.39 4.21 9.16
N ILE A 260 -7.64 4.23 8.06
CA ILE A 260 -8.16 4.30 6.69
C ILE A 260 -9.11 3.12 6.40
N SER A 261 -8.69 1.90 6.73
CA SER A 261 -9.51 0.68 6.56
C SER A 261 -10.85 0.79 7.27
N ASN A 262 -10.83 1.24 8.53
CA ASN A 262 -12.03 1.38 9.35
C ASN A 262 -13.01 2.40 8.79
N GLU A 263 -12.51 3.53 8.28
CA GLU A 263 -13.38 4.55 7.69
C GLU A 263 -14.00 4.08 6.37
N ILE A 264 -13.26 3.34 5.55
CA ILE A 264 -13.80 2.74 4.31
C ILE A 264 -14.91 1.74 4.65
N ILE A 265 -14.67 0.84 5.60
CA ILE A 265 -15.68 -0.12 6.06
C ILE A 265 -16.93 0.62 6.56
N LYS A 266 -16.75 1.70 7.33
CA LYS A 266 -17.85 2.52 7.84
C LYS A 266 -18.68 3.12 6.70
N GLN A 267 -18.05 3.72 5.69
CA GLN A 267 -18.77 4.30 4.54
C GLN A 267 -19.48 3.24 3.70
N LEU A 268 -18.85 2.08 3.47
CA LEU A 268 -19.47 0.96 2.74
C LEU A 268 -20.69 0.39 3.48
N LYS A 269 -20.60 0.21 4.81
CA LYS A 269 -21.73 -0.23 5.63
C LYS A 269 -22.86 0.79 5.65
N ALA A 270 -22.54 2.08 5.80
CA ALA A 270 -23.53 3.15 5.80
C ALA A 270 -24.32 3.19 4.48
N PHE A 271 -23.65 2.97 3.34
CA PHE A 271 -24.32 2.86 2.04
C PHE A 271 -25.32 1.70 1.98
N VAL A 272 -24.93 0.51 2.46
CA VAL A 272 -25.81 -0.66 2.50
C VAL A 272 -27.01 -0.41 3.41
N ASP A 273 -26.79 0.16 4.60
CA ASP A 273 -27.86 0.48 5.55
C ASP A 273 -28.84 1.52 5.01
N GLU A 274 -28.35 2.55 4.31
CA GLU A 274 -29.19 3.53 3.62
C GLU A 274 -30.04 2.88 2.51
N LYS A 275 -29.45 1.96 1.71
CA LYS A 275 -30.20 1.25 0.67
C LYS A 275 -31.27 0.33 1.24
N LEU A 276 -30.97 -0.38 2.32
CA LEU A 276 -31.92 -1.28 2.98
C LEU A 276 -33.06 -0.51 3.67
N SER A 277 -32.74 0.59 4.38
CA SER A 277 -33.75 1.41 5.07
C SER A 277 -34.72 2.10 4.11
N ASN A 278 -34.27 2.44 2.90
CA ASN A 278 -35.10 3.02 1.85
C ASN A 278 -35.76 1.98 0.94
N SER A 279 -35.46 0.70 1.12
CA SER A 279 -36.09 -0.36 0.35
C SER A 279 -37.43 -0.74 0.99
N ASN A 280 -38.53 -0.45 0.29
CA ASN A 280 -39.90 -0.87 0.64
C ASN A 280 -40.10 -2.40 0.47
N VAL A 281 -39.17 -3.21 0.95
CA VAL A 281 -39.34 -4.65 1.00
C VAL A 281 -40.32 -4.95 2.13
N LYS A 282 -41.60 -5.03 1.79
CA LYS A 282 -42.59 -5.65 2.68
C LYS A 282 -42.10 -7.08 2.95
N THR A 283 -41.83 -7.37 4.21
CA THR A 283 -41.68 -8.75 4.68
C THR A 283 -42.93 -9.53 4.25
N VAL A 284 -42.75 -10.47 3.33
CA VAL A 284 -43.75 -11.49 3.07
C VAL A 284 -43.65 -12.46 4.25
N LEU A 285 -44.55 -12.28 5.22
CA LEU A 285 -44.80 -13.23 6.31
C LEU A 285 -45.41 -14.52 5.76
#